data_AF-C3YWJ6-F1
#
_entry.id   AF-C3YWJ6-F1
#
_cell.length_a   1.000
_cell.length_b   1.000
_cell.length_c   1.000
_cell.angle_alpha   90.00
_cell.angle_beta   90.00
_cell.angle_gamma   90.00
#
_symmetry.space_group_name_H-M   'P 1'
#
loop_
_entity.id
_entity.type
_entity.pdbx_description
1 polymer ?
#
loop_
_entity_poly.entity_id
_entity_poly.type
_entity_poly.pdbx_seq_one_letter_code
_entity_poly.pdbx_strand_id
1 'polypeptide(L)'
;YYRFRNDLPEDSGKEERVFQIIHYTYRRNSYPEPKQIMKTAKSTCWSKRVEFGLYTSFQGGVFQLQKGDKIWVSVSNAPLICFDETSSFFGAFMLY
;
A
#
# COMPACT_ATOMS: atom_id res chain seq x y z
N TYR A 1 -6.47 0.73 -0.24
CA TYR A 1 -7.05 -0.35 0.57
C TYR A 1 -6.71 -1.71 -0.02
N TYR A 2 -6.28 -2.67 0.81
CA TYR A 2 -5.97 -4.04 0.38
C TYR A 2 -7.06 -4.98 0.85
N ARG A 3 -7.53 -5.87 -0.03
CA ARG A 3 -8.50 -6.92 0.27
C ARG A 3 -8.13 -8.23 -0.41
N PHE A 4 -8.42 -9.32 0.27
CA PHE A 4 -8.43 -10.65 -0.33
C PHE A 4 -9.49 -11.52 0.33
N ARG A 5 -9.93 -12.55 -0.39
CA ARG A 5 -10.77 -13.63 0.13
C ARG A 5 -10.06 -14.96 -0.13
N ASN A 6 -10.13 -15.86 0.84
CA ASN A 6 -9.67 -17.22 0.71
C ASN A 6 -10.86 -18.08 0.30
N ASP A 7 -10.93 -18.43 -0.99
CA ASP A 7 -12.03 -19.20 -1.56
C ASP A 7 -11.88 -20.72 -1.38
N LEU A 8 -10.84 -21.16 -0.66
CA LEU A 8 -10.59 -22.57 -0.35
C LEU A 8 -11.45 -23.03 0.85
N PRO A 9 -12.06 -24.24 0.81
CA PRO A 9 -12.76 -24.83 1.96
C PRO A 9 -11.83 -25.01 3.17
N GLU A 10 -12.36 -24.89 4.39
CA GLU A 10 -11.55 -25.00 5.63
C GLU A 10 -10.73 -26.29 5.75
N ASP A 11 -11.22 -27.39 5.16
CA ASP A 11 -10.63 -28.73 5.24
C ASP A 11 -9.65 -29.04 4.09
N SER A 12 -9.53 -28.15 3.10
CA SER A 12 -8.55 -28.32 2.02
C SER A 12 -7.22 -27.72 2.45
N GLY A 13 -6.36 -28.50 3.10
CA GLY A 13 -4.96 -28.19 3.48
C GLY A 13 -4.44 -26.80 3.10
N LYS A 14 -4.97 -25.74 3.73
CA LYS A 14 -4.74 -24.36 3.29
C LYS A 14 -3.28 -24.01 3.51
N GLU A 15 -2.57 -23.66 2.44
CA GLU A 15 -1.26 -23.02 2.57
C GLU A 15 -1.40 -21.66 3.27
N GLU A 16 -0.42 -21.33 4.11
CA GLU A 16 -0.37 -20.03 4.78
C GLU A 16 -0.12 -18.93 3.76
N ARG A 17 -1.18 -18.20 3.39
CA ARG A 17 -1.07 -17.02 2.53
C ARG A 17 -0.67 -15.81 3.36
N VAL A 18 0.63 -15.65 3.55
CA VAL A 18 1.21 -14.47 4.20
C VAL A 18 1.62 -13.46 3.14
N PHE A 19 0.96 -12.29 3.13
CA PHE A 19 1.31 -11.18 2.25
C PHE A 19 2.05 -10.10 3.03
N GLN A 20 3.11 -9.59 2.43
CA GLN A 20 3.71 -8.32 2.86
C GLN A 20 3.03 -7.18 2.12
N ILE A 21 2.28 -6.38 2.86
CA ILE A 21 1.54 -5.22 2.35
C ILE A 21 2.39 -3.98 2.61
N ILE A 22 2.91 -3.37 1.55
CA ILE A 22 3.81 -2.23 1.65
C ILE A 22 3.32 -1.12 0.75
N HIS A 23 3.22 0.08 1.33
CA HIS A 23 2.81 1.31 0.68
C HIS A 23 3.96 2.31 0.75
N TYR A 24 4.48 2.68 -0.40
CA TYR A 24 5.60 3.62 -0.57
C TYR A 24 5.11 4.92 -1.17
N THR A 25 5.75 6.02 -0.79
CA THR A 25 5.66 7.29 -1.51
C THR A 25 7.06 7.70 -1.94
N TYR A 26 7.19 8.00 -3.23
CA TYR A 26 8.45 8.40 -3.85
C TYR A 26 8.37 9.84 -4.33
N ARG A 27 9.51 10.52 -4.29
CA ARG A 27 9.74 11.83 -4.88
C ARG A 27 10.90 11.76 -5.87
N ARG A 28 10.72 12.31 -7.06
CA ARG A 28 11.81 12.57 -8.02
C ARG A 28 11.95 14.07 -8.22
N ASN A 29 13.16 14.55 -8.00
CA ASN A 29 13.59 15.91 -8.32
C ASN A 29 14.56 15.84 -9.52
N SER A 30 15.45 16.82 -9.65
CA SER A 30 16.52 16.81 -10.66
C SER A 30 17.56 15.69 -10.48
N TYR A 31 17.57 15.01 -9.33
CA TYR A 31 18.45 13.87 -9.10
C TYR A 31 17.99 12.64 -9.91
N PRO A 32 18.92 11.86 -10.51
CA PRO A 32 18.56 10.77 -11.41
C PRO A 32 17.63 9.72 -10.79
N GLU A 33 17.86 9.40 -9.51
CA GLU A 33 17.15 8.35 -8.79
C GLU A 33 15.98 8.89 -7.95
N PRO A 34 14.81 8.24 -8.00
CA PRO A 34 13.72 8.51 -7.08
C PRO A 34 14.10 8.29 -5.61
N LYS A 35 13.77 9.25 -4.74
CA LYS A 35 13.91 9.09 -3.29
C LYS A 35 12.61 8.62 -2.66
N GLN A 36 12.67 7.54 -1.89
CA GLN A 36 11.56 7.14 -1.01
C GLN A 36 11.43 8.17 0.13
N ILE A 37 10.27 8.80 0.25
CA ILE A 37 9.99 9.81 1.28
C ILE A 37 9.09 9.27 2.40
N MET A 38 8.28 8.25 2.12
CA MET A 38 7.46 7.56 3.13
C MET A 38 7.35 6.06 2.81
N LYS A 39 7.18 5.25 3.86
CA LYS A 39 6.95 3.81 3.76
C LYS A 39 6.11 3.35 4.94
N THR A 40 5.04 2.62 4.65
CA THR A 40 4.24 1.89 5.64
C THR A 40 4.21 0.42 5.27
N ALA A 41 4.41 -0.48 6.24
CA ALA A 41 4.38 -1.92 6.03
C ALA A 41 3.43 -2.61 7.02
N LYS A 42 2.71 -3.62 6.54
CA LYS A 42 1.86 -4.52 7.33
C LYS A 42 2.06 -5.95 6.86
N SER A 43 2.02 -6.90 7.78
CA SER A 43 1.90 -8.34 7.49
C SER A 43 0.45 -8.78 7.67
N THR A 44 0.01 -9.75 6.87
CA THR A 44 -1.30 -10.37 7.06
C THR A 44 -1.29 -11.37 8.22
N CYS A 45 -2.48 -11.77 8.68
CA CYS A 45 -2.62 -12.83 9.68
C CYS A 45 -2.05 -14.16 9.16
N TRP A 46 -1.32 -14.89 10.01
CA TRP A 46 -0.71 -16.18 9.66
C TRP A 46 -1.65 -17.37 9.89
N SER A 47 -2.85 -17.13 10.43
CA SER A 47 -3.82 -18.19 10.67
C SER A 47 -4.31 -18.78 9.35
N LYS A 48 -4.22 -20.10 9.21
CA LYS A 48 -4.82 -20.86 8.11
C LYS A 48 -6.35 -20.75 8.06
N ARG A 49 -6.98 -20.30 9.16
CA ARG A 49 -8.43 -20.06 9.25
C ARG A 49 -8.85 -18.65 8.83
N VAL A 50 -7.94 -17.83 8.28
CA VAL A 50 -8.33 -16.52 7.76
C VAL A 50 -9.19 -16.71 6.51
N GLU A 51 -10.44 -16.24 6.57
CA GLU A 51 -11.36 -16.30 5.43
C GLU A 51 -11.18 -15.12 4.48
N PHE A 52 -10.87 -13.95 5.03
CA PHE A 52 -10.65 -12.73 4.27
C PHE A 52 -9.71 -11.80 5.04
N GLY A 53 -9.08 -10.88 4.33
CA GLY A 53 -8.24 -9.85 4.91
C GLY A 53 -8.62 -8.48 4.39
N LEU A 54 -8.75 -7.51 5.30
CA LEU A 54 -9.03 -6.11 4.97
C LEU A 54 -7.97 -5.24 5.64
N TYR A 55 -7.17 -4.54 4.84
CA TYR A 55 -6.06 -3.74 5.35
C TYR A 55 -6.07 -2.36 4.70
N THR A 56 -6.39 -1.35 5.49
CA THR A 56 -6.18 0.05 5.11
C THR A 56 -4.74 0.45 5.41
N SER A 57 -4.09 1.14 4.47
CA SER A 57 -2.82 1.82 4.70
C SER A 57 -3.04 3.30 4.45
N PHE A 58 -2.70 4.13 5.44
CA PHE A 58 -2.76 5.57 5.37
C PHE A 58 -1.45 6.13 5.92
N GLN A 59 -0.84 7.05 5.17
CA GLN A 59 0.37 7.75 5.57
C GLN A 59 0.30 9.19 5.06
N GLY A 60 0.91 10.10 5.81
CA GLY A 60 1.00 11.51 5.47
C GLY A 60 2.23 12.12 6.12
N GLY A 61 2.75 13.17 5.53
CA GLY A 61 3.95 13.86 6.01
C GLY A 61 4.13 15.20 5.31
N VAL A 62 4.95 16.05 5.91
CA VAL A 62 5.28 17.37 5.37
C VAL A 62 6.64 17.29 4.68
N PHE A 63 6.68 17.66 3.41
CA PHE A 63 7.90 17.65 2.62
C PHE A 63 8.03 18.95 1.85
N GLN A 64 9.23 19.54 1.86
CA GLN A 64 9.55 20.62 0.94
C GLN A 64 9.63 20.07 -0.49
N LEU A 65 8.91 20.72 -1.40
CA LEU A 65 8.87 20.40 -2.81
C LEU A 65 9.29 21.63 -3.62
N GLN A 66 9.97 21.38 -4.73
CA GLN A 66 10.34 22.40 -5.69
C GLN A 66 9.53 22.26 -6.98
N LYS A 67 9.47 23.32 -7.77
CA LYS A 67 8.82 23.29 -9.09
C LYS A 67 9.48 22.20 -9.95
N GLY A 68 8.67 21.28 -10.46
CA GLY A 68 9.13 20.16 -11.28
C GLY A 68 9.35 18.84 -10.51
N ASP A 69 9.28 18.86 -9.18
CA ASP A 69 9.26 17.62 -8.39
C ASP A 69 8.03 16.77 -8.77
N LYS A 70 8.25 15.47 -8.93
CA LYS A 70 7.21 14.47 -9.19
C LYS A 70 7.05 13.57 -7.98
N ILE A 71 5.81 13.32 -7.58
CA ILE A 71 5.49 12.41 -6.47
C ILE A 71 4.56 11.33 -6.99
N TRP A 72 4.79 10.10 -6.54
CA TRP A 72 3.90 8.98 -6.82
C TRP A 72 3.88 7.98 -5.67
N VAL A 73 2.87 7.11 -5.73
CA VAL A 73 2.70 5.99 -4.82
C VAL A 73 3.11 4.70 -5.51
N SER A 74 3.75 3.81 -4.77
CA SER A 74 4.01 2.44 -5.19
C SER A 74 3.60 1.48 -4.08
N VAL A 75 3.25 0.26 -4.45
CA VAL A 75 2.60 -0.71 -3.57
C VAL A 75 3.09 -2.11 -3.88
N SER A 76 3.28 -2.93 -2.85
CA SER A 76 3.45 -4.38 -3.03
C SER A 76 2.09 -5.05 -3.27
N ASN A 77 2.09 -6.24 -3.88
CA ASN A 77 0.89 -7.07 -4.07
C ASN A 77 -0.30 -6.29 -4.67
N ALA A 78 -0.06 -5.59 -5.79
CA ALA A 78 -1.05 -4.78 -6.49
C ALA A 78 -2.40 -5.49 -6.77
N PRO A 79 -2.45 -6.82 -7.05
CA PRO A 79 -3.72 -7.53 -7.23
C PRO A 79 -4.66 -7.50 -6.01
N LEU A 80 -4.12 -7.24 -4.82
CA LEU A 80 -4.93 -7.14 -3.59
C LEU A 80 -5.56 -5.76 -3.40
N ILE A 81 -5.24 -4.77 -4.25
CA ILE A 81 -5.67 -3.39 -4.03
C ILE A 81 -7.05 -3.16 -4.64
N CYS A 82 -7.92 -2.53 -3.85
CA CYS A 82 -9.16 -1.96 -4.36
C CYS A 82 -8.91 -0.53 -4.82
N PHE A 83 -9.00 -0.28 -6.13
CA PHE A 83 -8.79 1.04 -6.75
C PHE A 83 -10.06 1.91 -6.81
N ASP A 84 -11.09 1.54 -6.05
CA ASP A 84 -12.29 2.36 -5.92
C ASP A 84 -11.97 3.70 -5.25
N GLU A 85 -12.61 4.78 -5.70
CA GLU A 85 -12.27 6.17 -5.37
C GLU A 85 -12.42 6.46 -3.87
N THR A 86 -13.37 5.80 -3.21
CA THR A 86 -13.59 5.93 -1.76
C THR A 86 -12.61 5.08 -0.94
N SER A 87 -11.89 4.15 -1.57
CA SER A 87 -11.06 3.14 -0.91
C SER A 87 -9.55 3.40 -1.05
N SER A 88 -9.12 3.97 -2.17
CA SER A 88 -7.72 4.27 -2.46
C SER A 88 -7.58 5.63 -3.14
N PHE A 89 -6.89 6.54 -2.49
CA PHE A 89 -6.67 7.90 -2.97
C PHE A 89 -5.26 8.38 -2.63
N PHE A 90 -4.79 9.40 -3.34
CA PHE A 90 -3.53 10.08 -3.10
C PHE A 90 -3.71 11.58 -3.35
N GLY A 91 -3.16 12.42 -2.46
CA GLY A 91 -3.33 13.87 -2.53
C GLY A 91 -2.21 14.62 -1.82
N ALA A 92 -2.11 15.90 -2.11
CA ALA A 92 -1.18 16.83 -1.50
C ALA A 92 -1.80 18.23 -1.45
N PHE A 93 -1.38 19.02 -0.46
CA PHE A 93 -1.77 20.42 -0.31
C PHE A 93 -0.59 21.21 0.28
N MET A 94 -0.62 22.52 0.09
CA MET A 94 0.40 23.43 0.61
C MET A 94 0.05 23.86 2.04
N LEU A 95 1.03 23.87 2.93
CA LEU A 95 0.91 24.44 4.27
C LEU A 95 1.35 25.92 4.23
N TYR A 96 0.62 26.77 4.96
CA TYR A 96 0.85 28.20 5.09
C TYR A 96 1.68 28.55 6.32
#